data_AF-A0A173U8W4-F1
#
_entry.id   AF-A0A173U8W4-F1
#
_cell.length_a   1.000
_cell.length_b   1.000
_cell.length_c   1.000
_cell.angle_alpha   90.00
_cell.angle_beta   90.00
_cell.angle_gamma   90.00
#
_symmetry.space_group_name_H-M   'P 1'
#
loop_
_entity.id
_entity.type
_entity.pdbx_description
1 polymer ?
#
loop_
_entity_poly.entity_id
_entity_poly.type
_entity_poly.pdbx_seq_one_letter_code
_entity_poly.pdbx_strand_id
1 'polypeptide(L)' 'MKEYSKGIYVKFKPEEVEILHNRMKEAGVQNMSAYIRKMALNGYVIIPEWPDLNQVISLHSRISNNLNQYARKANETGY' A
#
# COMPACT_ATOMS: atom_id res chain seq x y z
N MET A 1 -0.36 -13.56 -18.85
CA MET A 1 -1.42 -14.34 -18.18
C MET A 1 -2.61 -13.42 -17.94
N LYS A 2 -3.73 -13.55 -18.66
CA LYS A 2 -4.92 -12.74 -18.37
C LYS A 2 -5.79 -13.50 -17.37
N GLU A 3 -5.52 -13.32 -16.07
CA GLU A 3 -6.24 -13.96 -14.96
C GLU A 3 -7.71 -13.52 -14.82
N TYR A 4 -8.13 -12.48 -15.55
CA TYR A 4 -9.48 -11.95 -15.48
C TYR A 4 -10.17 -12.03 -16.84
N SER A 5 -11.22 -12.85 -16.92
CA SER A 5 -11.94 -13.16 -18.17
C SER A 5 -13.37 -12.64 -18.22
N LYS A 6 -13.95 -12.25 -17.08
CA LYS A 6 -15.34 -11.76 -16.98
C LYS A 6 -15.40 -10.43 -16.22
N GLY A 7 -16.15 -9.47 -16.78
CA GLY A 7 -16.41 -8.16 -16.18
C GLY A 7 -17.84 -8.08 -15.64
N ILE A 8 -18.02 -7.30 -14.58
CA ILE A 8 -19.33 -6.94 -14.03
C ILE A 8 -19.53 -5.45 -14.30
N TYR A 9 -20.67 -5.09 -14.88
CA TYR A 9 -21.03 -3.70 -15.15
C TYR A 9 -22.07 -3.23 -14.13
N VAL A 10 -21.76 -2.16 -13.42
CA VAL A 10 -22.67 -1.51 -12.46
C VAL A 10 -22.74 -0.03 -12.80
N LYS A 11 -23.94 0.53 -12.82
CA LYS A 11 -24.16 1.96 -13.02
C LYS A 11 -24.37 2.62 -11.65
N PHE A 12 -23.68 3.72 -11.44
CA PHE A 12 -23.79 4.56 -10.25
C PHE A 12 -24.26 5.95 -10.67
N LYS A 13 -25.00 6.61 -9.79
CA LYS A 13 -25.25 8.04 -9.93
C LYS A 13 -23.96 8.84 -9.67
N PRO A 14 -23.85 10.08 -10.18
CA PRO A 14 -22.67 10.92 -9.94
C PRO A 14 -22.34 11.08 -8.44
N GLU A 15 -23.36 11.30 -7.61
CA GLU A 15 -23.25 11.40 -6.14
C GLU A 15 -22.63 10.15 -5.50
N GLU A 16 -22.97 8.96 -5.98
CA GLU A 16 -22.45 7.71 -5.46
C GLU A 16 -20.99 7.50 -5.87
N VAL A 17 -20.62 7.95 -7.08
CA VAL A 17 -19.24 7.89 -7.58
C VAL A 17 -18.32 8.79 -6.75
N GLU A 18 -18.78 9.97 -6.35
CA GLU A 18 -18.03 10.87 -5.46
C GLU A 18 -17.78 10.25 -4.08
N ILE A 19 -18.80 9.64 -3.48
CA ILE A 19 -18.66 8.89 -2.21
C ILE A 19 -17.61 7.78 -2.36
N LEU A 20 -17.63 7.07 -3.49
CA LEU A 20 -16.72 5.98 -3.76
C LEU A 20 -15.27 6.48 -3.89
N HIS A 21 -15.05 7.61 -4.57
CA HIS A 21 -13.74 8.27 -4.66
C HIS A 21 -13.24 8.76 -3.30
N ASN A 22 -14.11 9.33 -2.46
CA ASN A 22 -13.73 9.76 -1.12
C ASN A 22 -13.29 8.57 -0.26
N ARG A 23 -14.07 7.48 -0.24
CA ARG A 23 -13.70 6.26 0.49
C ARG A 23 -12.44 5.58 -0.05
N MET A 24 -12.21 5.64 -1.36
CA MET A 24 -10.96 5.19 -1.96
C MET A 24 -9.76 5.99 -1.45
N LYS A 25 -9.91 7.31 -1.35
CA LYS A 25 -8.86 8.21 -0.85
C LYS A 25 -8.56 7.92 0.62
N GLU A 26 -9.59 7.75 1.45
CA GLU A 26 -9.45 7.33 2.86
C GLU A 26 -8.73 5.98 2.97
N ALA A 27 -9.07 5.02 2.11
CA ALA A 27 -8.42 3.72 2.04
C ALA A 27 -6.99 3.72 1.44
N GLY A 28 -6.51 4.86 0.94
CA GLY A 28 -5.23 4.95 0.24
C GLY A 28 -5.19 4.15 -1.08
N VAL A 29 -6.34 3.79 -1.64
CA VAL A 29 -6.42 2.99 -2.87
C VAL A 29 -6.65 3.91 -4.08
N GLN A 30 -5.70 3.93 -5.00
CA GLN A 30 -5.82 4.73 -6.23
C GLN A 30 -6.60 4.00 -7.35
N ASN A 31 -6.59 2.67 -7.35
CA ASN A 31 -7.20 1.87 -8.40
C ASN A 31 -8.65 1.50 -8.07
N MET A 32 -9.58 2.06 -8.85
CA MET A 32 -11.02 1.85 -8.71
C MET A 32 -11.43 0.37 -8.78
N SER A 33 -10.89 -0.36 -9.77
CA SER A 33 -11.20 -1.78 -9.96
C SER A 33 -10.69 -2.64 -8.80
N ALA A 34 -9.54 -2.28 -8.22
CA ALA A 34 -9.02 -2.97 -7.05
C ALA A 34 -9.88 -2.70 -5.81
N TYR A 35 -10.29 -1.44 -5.62
CA TYR A 35 -11.16 -1.04 -4.51
C TYR A 35 -12.52 -1.74 -4.56
N ILE A 36 -13.21 -1.66 -5.70
CA ILE A 36 -14.53 -2.30 -5.88
C ILE A 36 -14.44 -3.81 -5.70
N ARG A 37 -13.40 -4.46 -6.23
CA ARG A 37 -13.22 -5.90 -6.08
C ARG A 37 -12.97 -6.31 -4.63
N LYS A 38 -12.15 -5.54 -3.90
CA LYS A 38 -11.90 -5.79 -2.48
C LYS A 38 -13.19 -5.64 -1.67
N MET A 39 -13.98 -4.60 -1.96
CA MET A 39 -15.28 -4.40 -1.31
C MET A 39 -16.30 -5.48 -1.67
N ALA A 40 -16.39 -5.88 -2.94
CA ALA A 40 -17.33 -6.90 -3.39
C ALA A 40 -17.01 -8.30 -2.87
N LEU A 41 -15.72 -8.62 -2.67
CA LEU A 41 -15.29 -9.93 -2.15
C LEU A 41 -15.25 -10.00 -0.63
N ASN A 42 -14.73 -8.96 0.03
CA ASN A 42 -14.44 -9.00 1.46
C ASN A 42 -15.45 -8.19 2.30
N GLY A 43 -16.22 -7.29 1.71
CA GLY A 43 -17.20 -6.43 2.39
C GLY A 43 -16.62 -5.27 3.19
N TYR A 44 -15.34 -5.31 3.57
CA TYR A 44 -14.68 -4.26 4.35
C TYR A 44 -13.27 -3.92 3.84
N VAL A 45 -12.86 -2.66 4.03
CA VAL A 45 -11.46 -2.23 3.94
C VAL A 45 -10.98 -1.88 5.34
N ILE A 46 -10.07 -2.69 5.88
CA ILE A 46 -9.35 -2.36 7.11
C ILE A 46 -8.10 -1.58 6.73
N ILE A 47 -7.93 -0.41 7.33
CA ILE A 47 -6.74 0.45 7.21
C ILE A 47 -6.06 0.42 8.58
N PRO A 48 -5.14 -0.53 8.81
CA PRO A 48 -4.54 -0.66 10.11
C PRO A 48 -3.40 0.36 10.25
N GLU A 49 -3.54 1.28 11.19
CA GLU A 49 -2.48 2.24 11.55
C GLU A 49 -1.64 1.67 12.69
N TRP A 50 -0.33 1.57 12.48
CA TRP A 50 0.63 1.09 13.47
C TRP A 50 1.78 2.09 13.61
N PRO A 51 1.56 3.24 14.28
CA PRO A 51 2.57 4.28 14.40
C PRO A 51 3.87 3.76 15.04
N ASP A 52 3.77 2.90 16.04
CA ASP A 52 4.94 2.32 16.72
C ASP A 52 5.72 1.37 15.82
N LEU A 53 5.03 0.53 15.03
CA LEU A 53 5.68 -0.35 14.06
C LEU A 53 6.43 0.46 13.00
N ASN A 54 5.84 1.57 12.53
CA ASN A 54 6.49 2.49 11.60
C ASN A 54 7.77 3.09 12.20
N GLN A 55 7.78 3.42 13.50
CA GLN A 55 8.98 3.88 14.19
C GLN A 55 10.05 2.79 14.26
N VAL A 56 9.67 1.56 14.61
CA VAL A 56 10.59 0.41 14.67
C VAL A 56 11.21 0.16 13.29
N ILE A 57 10.42 0.16 12.22
CA ILE A 57 10.91 0.02 10.85
C ILE A 57 11.90 1.16 10.52
N SER A 58 11.58 2.41 10.86
CA SER A 58 12.46 3.56 10.62
C SER A 58 13.81 3.41 11.32
N LEU A 59 13.80 3.02 12.60
CA LEU A 59 15.02 2.77 13.37
C LEU A 59 15.83 1.62 12.78
N HIS A 60 15.16 0.53 12.40
CA HIS A 60 15.80 -0.60 11.75
C HIS A 60 16.48 -0.20 10.44
N SER A 61 15.80 0.59 9.59
CA SER A 61 16.39 1.10 8.35
C SER A 61 17.63 1.97 8.61
N ARG A 62 17.63 2.80 9.65
CA ARG A 62 18.81 3.60 10.03
C ARG A 62 19.98 2.72 10.47
N ILE A 63 19.73 1.70 11.28
CA ILE A 63 20.76 0.75 11.71
C ILE A 63 21.36 0.03 10.49
N SER A 64 20.51 -0.48 9.60
CA SER A 64 20.95 -1.16 8.38
C SER A 64 21.77 -0.25 7.45
N ASN A 65 21.37 1.01 7.31
CA ASN A 65 22.12 1.99 6.52
C ASN A 65 23.48 2.33 7.13
N ASN A 66 23.55 2.48 8.45
CA ASN A 66 24.82 2.71 9.15
C ASN A 66 25.75 1.50 9.01
N LEU A 67 25.23 0.28 9.18
CA LEU A 67 25.99 -0.95 8.97
C LEU A 67 26.54 -1.04 7.53
N ASN A 68 25.72 -0.71 6.54
CA ASN A 68 26.15 -0.70 5.14
C ASN A 68 27.26 0.34 4.87
N GLN A 69 27.21 1.50 5.53
CA GLN A 69 28.30 2.48 5.45
C GLN A 69 29.59 1.94 6.07
N TYR A 70 29.52 1.28 7.22
CA TYR A 70 30.69 0.64 7.82
C TYR A 70 31.27 -0.45 6.91
N ALA A 71 30.43 -1.30 6.32
CA ALA A 71 30.86 -2.34 5.39
C ALA A 71 31.54 -1.75 4.14
N ARG A 72 30.97 -0.68 3.55
CA ARG A 72 31.60 0.03 2.43
C ARG A 72 32.97 0.60 2.82
N LYS A 73 33.07 1.24 3.97
CA LYS A 73 34.33 1.81 4.47
C LYS A 73 35.39 0.72 4.73
N ALA A 74 34.98 -0.43 5.25
CA ALA A 74 35.87 -1.57 5.43
C ALA A 74 36.40 -2.07 4.06
N ASN A 75 35.52 -2.25 3.07
CA ASN A 75 35.91 -2.65 1.73
C ASN A 75 36.83 -1.63 1.02
N GLU A 76 36.65 -0.33 1.27
CA GLU A 76 37.51 0.74 0.73
C GLU A 76 38.90 0.79 1.37
N THR A 77 39.02 0.37 2.63
CA THR A 77 40.29 0.39 3.40
C THR A 77 41.10 -0.90 3.27
N GLY A 78 40.62 -1.88 2.51
CA GLY A 78 41.42 -3.02 2.06
C GLY A 78 41.63 -4.15 3.08
N TYR A 79 40.73 -4.29 4.06
CA TYR A 79 40.53 -5.57 4.74
C TYR A 79 39.53 -6.44 3.97
#